data_AF-A0A842TJS1-F1
#
_entry.id   AF-A0A842TJS1-F1
#
_cell.length_a   1.000
_cell.length_b   1.000
_cell.length_c   1.000
_cell.angle_alpha   90.00
_cell.angle_beta   90.00
_cell.angle_gamma   90.00
#
_symmetry.space_group_name_H-M   'P 1'
#
loop_
_entity.id
_entity.type
_entity.pdbx_description
1 polymer ?
#
loop_
_entity_poly.entity_id
_entity_poly.type
_entity_poly.pdbx_seq_one_letter_code
_entity_poly.pdbx_strand_id
1 'polypeptide(L)'
;MTDRKILSEKDRPKKFGVDKEERKVIEGTTEYPLMYKALGTEPKTEHPFNLYNDIRNQSKFLDNTLKNIKTDIVKLADDFIEKEINKIIGIGMGTSQFVGLAAAPAFWEYAGIEAYDEDSTEFIVNNRIIDEKTAFMAYSGSGSTTDTINATKKAKKAGAFTIAITSVAGSPLTKITDRTLVVSAETYDTGGSDTFHYTTRLAAAIYLAIELGRKRNPDKHDFAKIEEELLKIPQKMEEIFENVSERSWSIAKYHKDARAIIIVGSGANFGTAEEIGLKFEEMAHVPTRAMVPTRHIHGALGLTDEKILTVLLVPLKDPAIKWLTQIADATTILKSPAICIASDSETKITDMMDYVVRIPIDDPILFTLLAILPGQLIPYFFAVEQENINPDCQRSNIPKHAKIWNKLFPPGSH
;
A
#
# COMPACT_ATOMS: atom_id res chain seq x y z
N MET A 1 5.96 -7.08 57.16
CA MET A 1 4.53 -6.67 57.09
C MET A 1 4.48 -5.29 56.49
N THR A 2 4.04 -5.17 55.25
CA THR A 2 3.62 -3.89 54.65
C THR A 2 2.66 -4.24 53.53
N ASP A 3 1.38 -4.30 53.89
CA ASP A 3 0.26 -4.54 52.99
C ASP A 3 0.18 -3.43 51.92
N ARG A 4 0.44 -3.78 50.66
CA ARG A 4 0.06 -2.95 49.53
C ARG A 4 -1.45 -3.06 49.37
N LYS A 5 -2.17 -2.03 49.82
CA LYS A 5 -3.61 -1.85 49.56
C LYS A 5 -3.87 -1.82 48.05
N ILE A 6 -4.44 -2.90 47.54
CA ILE A 6 -5.11 -2.95 46.24
C ILE A 6 -6.35 -2.05 46.35
N LEU A 7 -6.43 -1.01 45.52
CA LEU A 7 -7.61 -0.13 45.45
C LEU A 7 -8.76 -0.88 44.76
N SER A 8 -9.95 -0.83 45.35
CA SER A 8 -11.14 -1.54 44.84
C SER A 8 -11.83 -0.81 43.68
N GLU A 9 -12.44 -1.59 42.78
CA GLU A 9 -13.04 -1.24 41.48
C GLU A 9 -14.17 -0.19 41.45
N LYS A 10 -14.51 0.49 42.55
CA LYS A 10 -15.72 1.33 42.58
C LYS A 10 -15.54 2.83 42.33
N ASP A 11 -14.31 3.35 42.24
CA ASP A 11 -14.11 4.79 42.11
C ASP A 11 -13.12 5.15 41.00
N ARG A 12 -13.65 5.42 39.79
CA ARG A 12 -13.23 6.55 38.91
C ARG A 12 -14.04 6.62 37.61
N PRO A 13 -15.11 7.41 37.58
CA PRO A 13 -15.53 8.11 36.38
C PRO A 13 -15.29 9.61 36.57
N LYS A 14 -14.32 10.20 35.86
CA LYS A 14 -14.27 11.66 35.71
C LYS A 14 -15.33 12.07 34.69
N LYS A 15 -16.45 12.57 35.22
CA LYS A 15 -17.57 13.14 34.45
C LYS A 15 -17.20 14.55 33.98
N PHE A 16 -17.19 14.78 32.67
CA PHE A 16 -17.43 16.10 32.10
C PHE A 16 -18.34 15.91 30.88
N GLY A 17 -19.52 16.55 30.94
CA GLY A 17 -20.46 16.63 29.84
C GLY A 17 -21.39 17.82 30.06
N VAL A 18 -21.45 18.70 29.07
CA VAL A 18 -22.64 19.49 28.76
C VAL A 18 -23.05 19.05 27.37
N ASP A 19 -23.72 17.90 27.31
CA ASP A 19 -24.89 17.61 26.48
C ASP A 19 -25.23 16.12 26.58
N LYS A 20 -26.53 15.85 26.63
CA LYS A 20 -27.15 14.59 27.05
C LYS A 20 -27.05 13.50 25.98
N GLU A 21 -25.89 12.88 25.84
CA GLU A 21 -25.78 11.47 25.42
C GLU A 21 -24.63 10.82 26.20
N GLU A 22 -24.95 9.91 27.12
CA GLU A 22 -23.96 9.19 27.93
C GLU A 22 -23.16 8.21 27.06
N ARG A 23 -22.07 8.67 26.45
CA ARG A 23 -21.05 7.78 25.92
C ARG A 23 -20.13 7.33 27.06
N LYS A 24 -20.24 6.07 27.46
CA LYS A 24 -19.21 5.38 28.28
C LYS A 24 -17.90 5.39 27.51
N VAL A 25 -17.02 6.35 27.80
CA VAL A 25 -15.62 6.29 27.36
C VAL A 25 -14.96 5.25 28.25
N ILE A 26 -14.72 4.06 27.71
CA ILE A 26 -13.87 3.05 28.34
C ILE A 26 -12.47 3.68 28.44
N GLU A 27 -11.98 3.94 29.66
CA GLU A 27 -10.57 4.21 29.84
C GLU A 27 -9.81 2.99 29.33
N GLY A 28 -9.13 3.13 28.19
CA GLY A 28 -8.24 2.11 27.64
C GLY A 28 -7.07 1.89 28.58
N THR A 29 -7.28 1.05 29.59
CA THR A 29 -6.26 0.45 30.46
C THR A 29 -6.06 -1.02 30.12
N THR A 30 -6.51 -1.49 28.96
CA THR A 30 -6.30 -2.90 28.61
C THR A 30 -4.80 -3.14 28.47
N GLU A 31 -4.28 -4.04 29.29
CA GLU A 31 -2.92 -4.60 29.17
C GLU A 31 -2.64 -5.13 27.74
N TYR A 32 -3.71 -5.36 26.98
CA TYR A 32 -3.72 -5.74 25.57
C TYR A 32 -3.91 -4.53 24.64
N PRO A 33 -2.98 -4.25 23.70
CA PRO A 33 -3.13 -3.16 22.73
C PRO A 33 -4.35 -3.32 21.81
N LEU A 34 -4.95 -2.19 21.42
CA LEU A 34 -6.20 -2.17 20.65
C LEU A 34 -6.07 -2.86 19.28
N MET A 35 -4.97 -2.64 18.56
CA MET A 35 -4.79 -3.22 17.22
C MET A 35 -4.71 -4.75 17.25
N TYR A 36 -3.88 -5.31 18.13
CA TYR A 36 -3.82 -6.76 18.34
C TYR A 36 -5.19 -7.33 18.70
N LYS A 37 -5.98 -6.61 19.51
CA LYS A 37 -7.33 -7.07 19.87
C LYS A 37 -8.27 -7.07 18.67
N ALA A 38 -8.21 -6.04 17.84
CA ALA A 38 -9.03 -5.91 16.64
C ALA A 38 -8.71 -7.01 15.61
N LEU A 39 -7.42 -7.34 15.47
CA LEU A 39 -6.93 -8.36 14.53
C LEU A 39 -6.98 -9.79 15.09
N GLY A 40 -7.21 -9.96 16.39
CA GLY A 40 -7.21 -11.27 17.04
C GLY A 40 -5.81 -11.90 17.07
N THR A 41 -4.76 -11.10 17.15
CA THR A 41 -3.37 -11.52 17.05
C THR A 41 -2.64 -11.29 18.37
N GLU A 42 -1.65 -12.11 18.69
CA GLU A 42 -0.90 -12.02 19.95
C GLU A 42 -0.01 -10.76 19.99
N PRO A 43 0.05 -10.02 21.11
CA PRO A 43 0.89 -8.84 21.21
C PRO A 43 2.37 -9.19 21.16
N LYS A 44 3.12 -8.40 20.40
CA LYS A 44 4.57 -8.49 20.30
C LYS A 44 5.21 -7.26 20.93
N THR A 45 6.30 -7.47 21.64
CA THR A 45 7.09 -6.39 22.27
C THR A 45 8.48 -6.26 21.68
N GLU A 46 8.89 -7.22 20.83
CA GLU A 46 10.20 -7.27 20.19
C GLU A 46 10.08 -7.89 18.80
N HIS A 47 11.09 -7.65 17.96
CA HIS A 47 11.22 -8.28 16.66
C HIS A 47 11.40 -9.82 16.82
N PRO A 48 10.74 -10.65 15.98
CA PRO A 48 9.84 -10.28 14.89
C PRO A 48 8.41 -9.96 15.35
N PHE A 49 7.97 -8.75 15.00
CA PHE A 49 6.57 -8.32 15.02
C PHE A 49 5.74 -9.00 13.91
N ASN A 50 4.41 -8.93 13.99
CA ASN A 50 3.50 -9.61 13.05
C ASN A 50 3.69 -9.14 11.61
N LEU A 51 3.88 -7.83 11.38
CA LEU A 51 4.12 -7.27 10.05
C LEU A 51 5.32 -7.90 9.32
N TYR A 52 6.37 -8.29 10.05
CA TYR A 52 7.51 -8.97 9.40
C TYR A 52 7.10 -10.29 8.77
N ASN A 53 6.26 -11.05 9.49
CA ASN A 53 5.73 -12.30 8.99
C ASN A 53 4.74 -12.09 7.84
N ASP A 54 3.93 -11.03 7.89
CA ASP A 54 3.04 -10.66 6.79
C ASP A 54 3.84 -10.36 5.50
N ILE A 55 4.91 -9.56 5.62
CA ILE A 55 5.82 -9.24 4.52
C ILE A 55 6.55 -10.50 4.02
N ARG A 56 7.04 -11.36 4.92
CA ARG A 56 7.71 -12.64 4.59
C ARG A 56 6.82 -13.61 3.81
N ASN A 57 5.53 -13.64 4.13
CA ASN A 57 4.56 -14.53 3.50
C ASN A 57 3.93 -13.95 2.23
N GLN A 58 4.32 -12.74 1.82
CA GLN A 58 3.75 -12.05 0.66
C GLN A 58 3.91 -12.84 -0.64
N SER A 59 5.06 -13.51 -0.84
CA SER A 59 5.32 -14.40 -1.99
C SER A 59 4.23 -15.47 -2.11
N LYS A 60 3.94 -16.17 -1.01
CA LYS A 60 2.91 -17.22 -0.93
C LYS A 60 1.51 -16.68 -1.23
N PHE A 61 1.12 -15.54 -0.65
CA PHE A 61 -0.22 -14.97 -0.89
C PHE A 61 -0.39 -14.47 -2.32
N LEU A 62 0.69 -13.95 -2.91
CA LEU A 62 0.70 -13.52 -4.30
C LEU A 62 0.57 -14.70 -5.26
N ASP A 63 1.32 -15.79 -5.04
CA ASP A 63 1.22 -17.03 -5.82
C ASP A 63 -0.20 -17.61 -5.78
N ASN A 64 -0.76 -17.76 -4.59
CA ASN A 64 -2.15 -18.23 -4.42
C ASN A 64 -3.15 -17.33 -5.15
N THR A 65 -2.98 -16.01 -5.05
CA THR A 65 -3.86 -15.04 -5.72
C THR A 65 -3.83 -15.25 -7.22
N LEU A 66 -2.64 -15.22 -7.85
CA LEU A 66 -2.50 -15.32 -9.31
C LEU A 66 -3.07 -16.63 -9.86
N LYS A 67 -2.92 -17.74 -9.12
CA LYS A 67 -3.50 -19.04 -9.48
C LYS A 67 -5.03 -19.05 -9.41
N ASN A 68 -5.59 -18.43 -8.38
CA ASN A 68 -7.03 -18.53 -8.08
C ASN A 68 -7.88 -17.58 -8.93
N ILE A 69 -7.37 -16.40 -9.29
CA ILE A 69 -8.16 -15.37 -9.97
C ILE A 69 -8.20 -15.49 -11.50
N LYS A 70 -7.38 -16.36 -12.11
CA LYS A 70 -7.21 -16.42 -13.58
C LYS A 70 -8.54 -16.52 -14.34
N THR A 71 -9.40 -17.44 -13.93
CA THR A 71 -10.71 -17.64 -14.57
C THR A 71 -11.62 -16.42 -14.42
N ASP A 72 -11.59 -15.76 -13.27
CA ASP A 72 -12.42 -14.59 -13.00
C ASP A 72 -11.90 -13.35 -13.72
N ILE A 73 -10.57 -13.23 -13.90
CA ILE A 73 -9.94 -12.20 -14.72
C ILE A 73 -10.39 -12.30 -16.17
N VAL A 74 -10.42 -13.49 -16.77
CA VAL A 74 -10.86 -13.68 -18.16
C VAL A 74 -12.32 -13.26 -18.33
N LYS A 75 -13.20 -13.71 -17.44
CA LYS A 75 -14.63 -13.34 -17.46
C LYS A 75 -14.81 -11.83 -17.28
N LEU A 76 -14.08 -11.23 -16.35
CA LEU A 76 -14.15 -9.80 -16.11
C LEU A 76 -13.67 -9.02 -17.34
N ALA A 77 -12.61 -9.48 -18.00
CA ALA A 77 -12.14 -8.86 -19.24
C ALA A 77 -13.19 -8.98 -20.35
N ASP A 78 -13.91 -10.09 -20.46
CA ASP A 78 -15.05 -10.22 -21.40
C ASP A 78 -16.15 -9.20 -21.10
N ASP A 79 -16.53 -9.03 -19.82
CA ASP A 79 -17.51 -8.02 -19.41
C ASP A 79 -17.10 -6.59 -19.82
N PHE A 80 -15.80 -6.27 -19.75
CA PHE A 80 -15.27 -4.97 -20.18
C PHE A 80 -15.45 -4.76 -21.69
N ILE A 81 -15.23 -5.79 -22.50
CA ILE A 81 -15.42 -5.72 -23.96
C ILE A 81 -16.90 -5.58 -24.28
N GLU A 82 -17.76 -6.42 -23.69
CA GLU A 82 -19.21 -6.40 -23.95
C GLU A 82 -19.87 -5.08 -23.56
N LYS A 83 -19.41 -4.46 -22.47
CA LYS A 83 -19.91 -3.16 -22.01
C LYS A 83 -19.25 -1.97 -22.71
N GLU A 84 -18.23 -2.23 -23.52
CA GLU A 84 -17.38 -1.23 -24.19
C GLU A 84 -16.77 -0.23 -23.19
N ILE A 85 -16.28 -0.74 -22.06
CA ILE A 85 -15.63 0.09 -21.04
C ILE A 85 -14.42 0.80 -21.64
N ASN A 86 -14.36 2.11 -21.48
CA ASN A 86 -13.27 2.95 -21.98
C ASN A 86 -12.59 3.79 -20.88
N LYS A 87 -13.16 3.79 -19.67
CA LYS A 87 -12.66 4.52 -18.51
C LYS A 87 -12.68 3.65 -17.26
N ILE A 88 -11.63 3.72 -16.46
CA ILE A 88 -11.51 3.09 -15.15
C ILE A 88 -11.34 4.18 -14.09
N ILE A 89 -12.07 4.07 -13.00
CA ILE A 89 -11.82 4.85 -11.77
C ILE A 89 -11.55 3.85 -10.66
N GLY A 90 -10.30 3.79 -10.22
CA GLY A 90 -9.87 2.98 -9.08
C GLY A 90 -10.08 3.76 -7.78
N ILE A 91 -10.83 3.22 -6.83
CA ILE A 91 -11.10 3.89 -5.56
C ILE A 91 -10.70 3.07 -4.36
N GLY A 92 -10.41 3.77 -3.27
CA GLY A 92 -10.07 3.20 -1.99
C GLY A 92 -9.70 4.31 -1.01
N MET A 93 -9.19 3.92 0.15
CA MET A 93 -8.61 4.84 1.13
C MET A 93 -7.21 4.37 1.49
N GLY A 94 -6.26 5.31 1.62
CA GLY A 94 -4.86 5.03 1.93
C GLY A 94 -4.25 4.01 0.97
N THR A 95 -3.68 2.93 1.51
CA THR A 95 -3.10 1.81 0.75
C THR A 95 -4.00 1.35 -0.41
N SER A 96 -5.32 1.29 -0.19
CA SER A 96 -6.27 0.83 -1.21
C SER A 96 -6.40 1.80 -2.39
N GLN A 97 -6.32 3.11 -2.15
CA GLN A 97 -6.29 4.12 -3.20
C GLN A 97 -4.99 4.00 -4.01
N PHE A 98 -3.87 3.80 -3.32
CA PHE A 98 -2.55 3.70 -3.96
C PHE A 98 -2.40 2.45 -4.83
N VAL A 99 -3.18 1.39 -4.59
CA VAL A 99 -3.34 0.30 -5.56
C VAL A 99 -3.90 0.82 -6.89
N GLY A 100 -4.97 1.62 -6.85
CA GLY A 100 -5.55 2.24 -8.04
C GLY A 100 -4.55 3.13 -8.78
N LEU A 101 -3.78 3.94 -8.02
CA LEU A 101 -2.77 4.84 -8.57
C LEU A 101 -1.63 4.07 -9.24
N ALA A 102 -1.12 3.02 -8.58
CA ALA A 102 -0.05 2.18 -9.12
C ALA A 102 -0.51 1.32 -10.32
N ALA A 103 -1.78 0.91 -10.34
CA ALA A 103 -2.35 0.09 -11.41
C ALA A 103 -2.74 0.89 -12.66
N ALA A 104 -3.08 2.18 -12.54
CA ALA A 104 -3.55 2.99 -13.66
C ALA A 104 -2.62 2.95 -14.90
N PRO A 105 -1.28 3.06 -14.75
CA PRO A 105 -0.36 2.94 -15.89
C PRO A 105 -0.38 1.58 -16.59
N ALA A 106 -0.73 0.49 -15.89
CA ALA A 106 -0.92 -0.81 -16.52
C ALA A 106 -2.11 -0.78 -17.49
N PHE A 107 -3.21 -0.13 -17.12
CA PHE A 107 -4.37 0.01 -18.01
C PHE A 107 -4.08 0.94 -19.19
N TRP A 108 -3.28 1.98 -19.02
CA TRP A 108 -2.82 2.83 -20.13
C TRP A 108 -1.94 2.05 -21.11
N GLU A 109 -0.91 1.39 -20.57
CA GLU A 109 0.15 0.77 -21.38
C GLU A 109 -0.29 -0.56 -21.99
N TYR A 110 -0.97 -1.42 -21.23
CA TYR A 110 -1.36 -2.75 -21.71
C TYR A 110 -2.72 -2.74 -22.39
N ALA A 111 -3.72 -2.10 -21.78
CA ALA A 111 -5.10 -2.17 -22.27
C ALA A 111 -5.51 -0.99 -23.18
N GLY A 112 -4.78 0.13 -23.15
CA GLY A 112 -5.18 1.36 -23.85
C GLY A 112 -6.50 1.94 -23.31
N ILE A 113 -6.74 1.82 -22.01
CA ILE A 113 -7.94 2.31 -21.32
C ILE A 113 -7.55 3.46 -20.41
N GLU A 114 -8.30 4.55 -20.45
CA GLU A 114 -8.10 5.68 -19.55
C GLU A 114 -8.37 5.23 -18.10
N ALA A 115 -7.45 5.48 -17.19
CA ALA A 115 -7.55 5.03 -15.81
C ALA A 115 -6.99 6.06 -14.83
N TYR A 116 -7.64 6.26 -13.69
CA TYR A 116 -7.17 7.13 -12.62
C TYR A 116 -7.53 6.54 -11.26
N ASP A 117 -6.85 7.01 -10.22
CA ASP A 117 -7.28 6.79 -8.84
C ASP A 117 -8.14 7.95 -8.32
N GLU A 118 -8.96 7.65 -7.31
CA GLU A 118 -9.60 8.68 -6.50
C GLU A 118 -9.82 8.17 -5.07
N ASP A 119 -9.58 9.02 -4.08
CA ASP A 119 -9.94 8.71 -2.69
C ASP A 119 -11.46 8.56 -2.55
N SER A 120 -11.90 7.52 -1.85
CA SER A 120 -13.33 7.22 -1.64
C SER A 120 -14.10 8.40 -1.04
N THR A 121 -13.50 9.15 -0.11
CA THR A 121 -14.17 10.28 0.55
C THR A 121 -14.27 11.47 -0.39
N GLU A 122 -13.20 11.79 -1.12
CA GLU A 122 -13.21 12.85 -2.15
C GLU A 122 -14.26 12.55 -3.24
N PHE A 123 -14.38 11.30 -3.65
CA PHE A 123 -15.39 10.87 -4.60
C PHE A 123 -16.83 11.05 -4.07
N ILE A 124 -17.07 10.81 -2.78
CA ILE A 124 -18.39 10.99 -2.15
C ILE A 124 -18.75 12.46 -2.09
N VAL A 125 -17.84 13.31 -1.61
CA VAL A 125 -18.14 14.73 -1.34
C VAL A 125 -18.18 15.59 -2.60
N ASN A 126 -17.52 15.16 -3.67
CA ASN A 126 -17.53 15.85 -4.96
C ASN A 126 -18.52 15.23 -5.95
N ASN A 127 -18.99 16.04 -6.91
CA ASN A 127 -19.84 15.55 -8.01
C ASN A 127 -18.97 15.15 -9.19
N ARG A 128 -18.64 13.86 -9.27
CA ARG A 128 -17.91 13.28 -10.41
C ARG A 128 -18.86 12.84 -11.52
N ILE A 129 -18.40 13.02 -12.76
CA ILE A 129 -19.11 12.55 -13.95
C ILE A 129 -18.74 11.09 -14.17
N ILE A 130 -19.74 10.23 -14.08
CA ILE A 130 -19.67 8.79 -14.33
C ILE A 130 -20.84 8.39 -15.20
N ASP A 131 -20.58 7.43 -16.07
CA ASP A 131 -21.51 6.84 -17.01
C ASP A 131 -21.37 5.31 -17.04
N GLU A 132 -22.17 4.67 -17.89
CA GLU A 132 -22.18 3.24 -18.14
C GLU A 132 -20.93 2.70 -18.83
N LYS A 133 -20.08 3.57 -19.38
CA LYS A 133 -18.79 3.21 -20.01
C LYS A 133 -17.62 3.29 -19.04
N THR A 134 -17.90 3.60 -17.78
CA THR A 134 -16.93 3.66 -16.69
C THR A 134 -16.97 2.39 -15.84
N ALA A 135 -15.84 1.70 -15.73
CA ALA A 135 -15.62 0.69 -14.70
C ALA A 135 -15.16 1.35 -13.39
N PHE A 136 -15.89 1.10 -12.33
CA PHE A 136 -15.63 1.61 -10.99
C PHE A 136 -15.03 0.49 -10.13
N MET A 137 -13.71 0.51 -9.98
CA MET A 137 -12.93 -0.53 -9.33
C MET A 137 -12.68 -0.18 -7.87
N ALA A 138 -13.41 -0.81 -6.95
CA ALA A 138 -13.32 -0.57 -5.52
C ALA A 138 -12.32 -1.53 -4.85
N TYR A 139 -11.21 -0.98 -4.36
CA TYR A 139 -10.19 -1.72 -3.62
C TYR A 139 -10.43 -1.62 -2.11
N SER A 140 -10.40 -2.75 -1.40
CA SER A 140 -10.49 -2.77 0.07
C SER A 140 -10.04 -4.12 0.63
N GLY A 141 -9.04 -4.13 1.53
CA GLY A 141 -8.56 -5.34 2.18
C GLY A 141 -9.68 -6.04 2.95
N SER A 142 -10.45 -5.30 3.75
CA SER A 142 -11.57 -5.84 4.55
C SER A 142 -12.89 -6.00 3.79
N GLY A 143 -13.05 -5.29 2.67
CA GLY A 143 -14.33 -5.17 1.96
C GLY A 143 -15.45 -4.53 2.81
N SER A 144 -15.09 -3.90 3.92
CA SER A 144 -16.02 -3.37 4.93
C SER A 144 -15.85 -1.86 5.17
N THR A 145 -14.87 -1.22 4.51
CA THR A 145 -14.63 0.23 4.59
C THR A 145 -15.87 1.02 4.16
N THR A 146 -16.51 1.70 5.12
CA THR A 146 -17.81 2.36 4.94
C THR A 146 -17.81 3.37 3.79
N ASP A 147 -16.79 4.21 3.68
CA ASP A 147 -16.73 5.22 2.62
C ASP A 147 -16.52 4.60 1.24
N THR A 148 -15.67 3.58 1.10
CA THR A 148 -15.54 2.81 -0.15
C THR A 148 -16.87 2.16 -0.56
N ILE A 149 -17.64 1.62 0.39
CA ILE A 149 -18.98 1.07 0.13
C ILE A 149 -19.95 2.15 -0.34
N ASN A 150 -19.94 3.32 0.31
CA ASN A 150 -20.82 4.43 -0.04
C ASN A 150 -20.47 5.03 -1.42
N ALA A 151 -19.18 5.19 -1.73
CA ALA A 151 -18.68 5.58 -3.04
C ALA A 151 -19.15 4.60 -4.12
N THR A 152 -19.02 3.30 -3.86
CA THR A 152 -19.45 2.23 -4.78
C THR A 152 -20.96 2.27 -5.03
N LYS A 153 -21.79 2.44 -3.99
CA LYS A 153 -23.25 2.60 -4.15
C LYS A 153 -23.60 3.83 -5.00
N LYS A 154 -22.91 4.95 -4.78
CA LYS A 154 -23.11 6.20 -5.54
C LYS A 154 -22.76 5.99 -7.02
N ALA A 155 -21.62 5.37 -7.32
CA ALA A 155 -21.20 5.05 -8.69
C ALA A 155 -22.16 4.08 -9.38
N LYS A 156 -22.57 3.00 -8.68
CA LYS A 156 -23.55 2.03 -9.21
C LYS A 156 -24.88 2.70 -9.56
N LYS A 157 -25.38 3.59 -8.69
CA LYS A 157 -26.60 4.36 -8.95
C LYS A 157 -26.46 5.28 -10.17
N ALA A 158 -25.25 5.74 -10.46
CA ALA A 158 -24.94 6.54 -11.65
C ALA A 158 -24.74 5.71 -12.92
N GLY A 159 -24.85 4.37 -12.86
CA GLY A 159 -24.77 3.47 -14.02
C GLY A 159 -23.40 2.82 -14.24
N ALA A 160 -22.40 3.11 -13.40
CA ALA A 160 -21.06 2.54 -13.54
C ALA A 160 -21.06 1.01 -13.42
N PHE A 161 -20.16 0.35 -14.15
CA PHE A 161 -19.89 -1.07 -13.95
C PHE A 161 -19.01 -1.25 -12.71
N THR A 162 -19.56 -1.81 -11.63
CA THR A 162 -18.89 -1.85 -10.33
C THR A 162 -18.18 -3.17 -10.06
N ILE A 163 -16.92 -3.08 -9.63
CA ILE A 163 -16.04 -4.24 -9.41
C ILE A 163 -15.41 -4.12 -8.03
N ALA A 164 -15.54 -5.15 -7.20
CA ALA A 164 -14.84 -5.23 -5.92
C ALA A 164 -13.52 -6.00 -6.10
N ILE A 165 -12.41 -5.47 -5.59
CA ILE A 165 -11.15 -6.20 -5.44
C ILE A 165 -10.79 -6.20 -3.95
N THR A 166 -10.99 -7.34 -3.30
CA THR A 166 -10.98 -7.45 -1.84
C THR A 166 -10.39 -8.78 -1.39
N SER A 167 -9.93 -8.84 -0.14
CA SER A 167 -9.38 -10.08 0.43
C SER A 167 -10.45 -11.02 1.00
N VAL A 168 -11.71 -10.55 1.07
CA VAL A 168 -12.77 -11.18 1.87
C VAL A 168 -13.98 -11.48 1.01
N ALA A 169 -14.16 -12.77 0.71
CA ALA A 169 -15.38 -13.26 0.07
C ALA A 169 -16.61 -12.99 0.94
N GLY A 170 -17.72 -12.55 0.32
CA GLY A 170 -18.98 -12.31 1.02
C GLY A 170 -18.98 -11.06 1.92
N SER A 171 -17.97 -10.20 1.82
CA SER A 171 -17.92 -8.92 2.53
C SER A 171 -19.02 -7.95 2.04
N PRO A 172 -19.33 -6.89 2.80
CA PRO A 172 -20.34 -5.91 2.40
C PRO A 172 -20.12 -5.34 0.98
N LEU A 173 -18.86 -5.09 0.60
CA LEU A 173 -18.51 -4.58 -0.73
C LEU A 173 -18.87 -5.58 -1.84
N THR A 174 -18.54 -6.86 -1.69
CA THR A 174 -18.81 -7.88 -2.73
C THR A 174 -20.30 -8.11 -2.97
N LYS A 175 -21.14 -7.82 -1.96
CA LYS A 175 -22.60 -7.98 -2.07
C LYS A 175 -23.25 -6.89 -2.90
N ILE A 176 -22.59 -5.76 -3.10
CA ILE A 176 -23.16 -4.60 -3.80
C ILE A 176 -22.56 -4.38 -5.19
N THR A 177 -21.42 -4.99 -5.52
CA THR A 177 -20.77 -4.86 -6.83
C THR A 177 -21.31 -5.85 -7.87
N ASP A 178 -21.07 -5.58 -9.15
CA ASP A 178 -21.49 -6.42 -10.27
C ASP A 178 -20.53 -7.59 -10.52
N ARG A 179 -19.25 -7.37 -10.24
CA ARG A 179 -18.20 -8.39 -10.22
C ARG A 179 -17.32 -8.25 -8.98
N THR A 180 -16.63 -9.33 -8.66
CA THR A 180 -15.71 -9.41 -7.54
C THR A 180 -14.48 -10.22 -7.96
N LEU A 181 -13.29 -9.72 -7.60
CA LEU A 181 -12.05 -10.49 -7.56
C LEU A 181 -11.66 -10.63 -6.08
N VAL A 182 -11.70 -11.85 -5.57
CA VAL A 182 -11.25 -12.14 -4.21
C VAL A 182 -9.78 -12.53 -4.28
N VAL A 183 -8.91 -11.63 -3.83
CA VAL A 183 -7.46 -11.87 -3.72
C VAL A 183 -7.13 -12.39 -2.33
N SER A 184 -5.97 -13.02 -2.10
CA SER A 184 -5.52 -13.42 -0.76
C SER A 184 -6.60 -14.08 0.13
N ALA A 185 -7.52 -14.84 -0.49
CA ALA A 185 -8.67 -15.40 0.21
C ALA A 185 -8.17 -16.20 1.43
N GLU A 186 -8.86 -16.07 2.56
CA GLU A 186 -8.63 -16.80 3.83
C GLU A 186 -7.72 -16.13 4.87
N THR A 187 -7.19 -14.92 4.65
CA THR A 187 -6.44 -14.21 5.70
C THR A 187 -6.38 -12.68 5.58
N TYR A 188 -5.91 -12.02 6.65
CA TYR A 188 -5.69 -10.60 6.77
C TYR A 188 -4.24 -10.30 7.16
N ASP A 189 -3.74 -9.13 6.81
CA ASP A 189 -2.55 -8.59 7.44
C ASP A 189 -2.76 -8.63 8.97
N THR A 190 -1.77 -9.16 9.69
CA THR A 190 -1.84 -9.48 11.12
C THR A 190 -1.25 -8.37 12.00
N GLY A 191 -0.67 -7.35 11.37
CA GLY A 191 -0.43 -6.02 11.94
C GLY A 191 -1.35 -4.94 11.37
N GLY A 192 -1.29 -3.74 11.95
CA GLY A 192 -2.22 -2.64 11.65
C GLY A 192 -1.98 -1.91 10.33
N SER A 193 -1.03 -2.36 9.50
CA SER A 193 -0.69 -1.72 8.22
C SER A 193 -0.79 -2.77 7.11
N ASP A 194 -1.42 -2.42 5.98
CA ASP A 194 -1.53 -3.32 4.83
C ASP A 194 -0.13 -3.67 4.28
N THR A 195 0.12 -4.95 4.00
CA THR A 195 1.34 -5.43 3.35
C THR A 195 1.03 -6.26 2.12
N PHE A 196 0.72 -7.55 2.27
CA PHE A 196 0.42 -8.42 1.14
C PHE A 196 -0.93 -8.10 0.51
N HIS A 197 -1.87 -7.49 1.25
CA HIS A 197 -3.11 -6.98 0.65
C HIS A 197 -2.85 -5.93 -0.42
N TYR A 198 -1.85 -5.06 -0.28
CA TYR A 198 -1.48 -4.13 -1.36
C TYR A 198 -1.02 -4.89 -2.60
N THR A 199 -0.02 -5.77 -2.43
CA THR A 199 0.65 -6.47 -3.52
C THR A 199 -0.29 -7.39 -4.28
N THR A 200 -1.17 -8.14 -3.60
CA THR A 200 -2.10 -9.05 -4.28
C THR A 200 -3.20 -8.33 -5.04
N ARG A 201 -3.71 -7.21 -4.53
CA ARG A 201 -4.69 -6.37 -5.25
C ARG A 201 -4.07 -5.68 -6.45
N LEU A 202 -2.84 -5.16 -6.32
CA LEU A 202 -2.11 -4.57 -7.43
C LEU A 202 -1.84 -5.61 -8.53
N ALA A 203 -1.41 -6.81 -8.15
CA ALA A 203 -1.19 -7.90 -9.10
C ALA A 203 -2.47 -8.32 -9.83
N ALA A 204 -3.61 -8.38 -9.13
CA ALA A 204 -4.90 -8.67 -9.77
C ALA A 204 -5.30 -7.58 -10.78
N ALA A 205 -5.08 -6.30 -10.47
CA ALA A 205 -5.35 -5.20 -11.39
C ALA A 205 -4.42 -5.23 -12.62
N ILE A 206 -3.13 -5.50 -12.42
CA ILE A 206 -2.15 -5.67 -13.51
C ILE A 206 -2.52 -6.86 -14.41
N TYR A 207 -2.92 -7.99 -13.81
CA TYR A 207 -3.34 -9.17 -14.57
C TYR A 207 -4.57 -8.87 -15.43
N LEU A 208 -5.54 -8.13 -14.88
CA LEU A 208 -6.69 -7.65 -15.65
C LEU A 208 -6.25 -6.77 -16.82
N ALA A 209 -5.31 -5.85 -16.61
CA ALA A 209 -4.80 -5.00 -17.68
C ALA A 209 -4.11 -5.79 -18.81
N ILE A 210 -3.35 -6.84 -18.47
CA ILE A 210 -2.71 -7.76 -19.43
C ILE A 210 -3.78 -8.49 -20.26
N GLU A 211 -4.80 -9.06 -19.61
CA GLU A 211 -5.87 -9.80 -20.30
C GLU A 211 -6.72 -8.86 -21.19
N LEU A 212 -7.01 -7.65 -20.73
CA LEU A 212 -7.68 -6.63 -21.54
C LEU A 212 -6.85 -6.23 -22.75
N GLY A 213 -5.54 -6.07 -22.59
CA GLY A 213 -4.61 -5.79 -23.69
C GLY A 213 -4.64 -6.89 -24.74
N ARG A 214 -4.59 -8.15 -24.31
CA ARG A 214 -4.69 -9.33 -25.18
C ARG A 214 -5.98 -9.36 -26.00
N LYS A 215 -7.11 -8.98 -25.40
CA LYS A 215 -8.42 -8.95 -26.09
C LYS A 215 -8.58 -7.73 -27.01
N ARG A 216 -8.05 -6.56 -26.64
CA ARG A 216 -8.26 -5.30 -27.37
C ARG A 216 -7.23 -5.05 -28.47
N ASN A 217 -5.97 -5.36 -28.21
CA ASN A 217 -4.86 -5.07 -29.11
C ASN A 217 -3.74 -6.12 -28.94
N PRO A 218 -3.96 -7.37 -29.37
CA PRO A 218 -3.06 -8.50 -29.12
C PRO A 218 -1.64 -8.29 -29.65
N ASP A 219 -1.46 -7.45 -30.67
CA ASP A 219 -0.17 -7.21 -31.31
C ASP A 219 0.64 -6.08 -30.65
N LYS A 220 0.07 -5.33 -29.69
CA LYS A 220 0.75 -4.21 -29.04
C LYS A 220 1.98 -4.65 -28.24
N HIS A 221 1.87 -5.79 -27.57
CA HIS A 221 2.87 -6.34 -26.66
C HIS A 221 2.89 -7.86 -26.75
N ASP A 222 3.99 -8.48 -26.36
CA ASP A 222 4.03 -9.93 -26.12
C ASP A 222 3.36 -10.26 -24.77
N PHE A 223 2.02 -10.26 -24.75
CA PHE A 223 1.25 -10.50 -23.53
C PHE A 223 1.46 -11.89 -22.94
N ALA A 224 1.87 -12.88 -23.73
CA ALA A 224 2.20 -14.20 -23.21
C ALA A 224 3.47 -14.13 -22.34
N LYS A 225 4.51 -13.43 -22.83
CA LYS A 225 5.73 -13.18 -22.07
C LYS A 225 5.51 -12.31 -20.85
N ILE A 226 4.67 -11.26 -20.94
CA ILE A 226 4.37 -10.40 -19.77
C ILE A 226 3.61 -11.19 -18.70
N GLU A 227 2.62 -12.01 -19.08
CA GLU A 227 1.93 -12.91 -18.15
C GLU A 227 2.91 -13.91 -17.52
N GLU A 228 3.81 -14.50 -18.31
CA GLU A 228 4.84 -15.41 -17.80
C GLU A 228 5.72 -14.72 -16.73
N GLU A 229 6.16 -13.49 -16.98
CA GLU A 229 6.96 -12.73 -16.00
C GLU A 229 6.15 -12.37 -14.75
N LEU A 230 4.87 -11.98 -14.89
CA LEU A 230 3.96 -11.75 -13.75
C LEU A 230 3.84 -13.01 -12.88
N LEU A 231 3.65 -14.18 -13.50
CA LEU A 231 3.51 -15.45 -12.78
C LEU A 231 4.81 -15.91 -12.10
N LYS A 232 5.98 -15.38 -12.50
CA LYS A 232 7.27 -15.63 -11.82
C LYS A 232 7.54 -14.68 -10.65
N ILE A 233 6.80 -13.58 -10.50
CA ILE A 233 7.02 -12.60 -9.42
C ILE A 233 7.02 -13.23 -8.03
N PRO A 234 6.09 -14.14 -7.67
CA PRO A 234 6.14 -14.80 -6.36
C PRO A 234 7.46 -15.52 -6.09
N GLN A 235 7.98 -16.24 -7.08
CA GLN A 235 9.26 -16.94 -6.97
C GLN A 235 10.41 -15.94 -6.82
N LYS A 236 10.46 -14.91 -7.67
CA LYS A 236 11.49 -13.86 -7.59
C LYS A 236 11.47 -13.14 -6.23
N MET A 237 10.27 -12.88 -5.69
CA MET A 237 10.08 -12.26 -4.37
C MET A 237 10.66 -13.14 -3.26
N GLU A 238 10.41 -14.44 -3.31
CA GLU A 238 10.97 -15.41 -2.36
C GLU A 238 12.50 -15.47 -2.45
N GLU A 239 13.05 -15.51 -3.67
CA GLU A 239 14.49 -15.60 -3.93
C GLU A 239 15.28 -14.39 -3.40
N ILE A 240 14.70 -13.18 -3.48
CA ILE A 240 15.38 -11.96 -3.02
C ILE A 240 15.12 -11.62 -1.55
N PHE A 241 14.16 -12.27 -0.89
CA PHE A 241 13.65 -11.83 0.41
C PHE A 241 14.76 -11.64 1.45
N GLU A 242 15.59 -12.65 1.68
CA GLU A 242 16.62 -12.61 2.73
C GLU A 242 17.65 -11.49 2.46
N ASN A 243 18.12 -11.38 1.22
CA ASN A 243 19.06 -10.33 0.82
C ASN A 243 18.47 -8.93 0.98
N VAL A 244 17.20 -8.75 0.60
CA VAL A 244 16.49 -7.48 0.73
C VAL A 244 16.24 -7.16 2.21
N SER A 245 15.89 -8.16 3.03
CA SER A 245 15.67 -8.01 4.48
C SER A 245 16.94 -7.57 5.19
N GLU A 246 18.05 -8.27 4.98
CA GLU A 246 19.35 -7.91 5.56
C GLU A 246 19.80 -6.51 5.14
N ARG A 247 19.65 -6.18 3.85
CA ARG A 247 19.99 -4.84 3.34
C ARG A 247 19.12 -3.76 3.96
N SER A 248 17.82 -4.01 4.08
CA SER A 248 16.86 -3.07 4.67
C SER A 248 17.16 -2.81 6.15
N TRP A 249 17.53 -3.86 6.89
CA TRP A 249 17.96 -3.72 8.29
C TRP A 249 19.25 -2.90 8.39
N SER A 250 20.25 -3.18 7.55
CA SER A 250 21.48 -2.39 7.52
C SER A 250 21.21 -0.92 7.24
N ILE A 251 20.31 -0.60 6.29
CA ILE A 251 19.92 0.79 5.97
C ILE A 251 19.28 1.45 7.19
N ALA A 252 18.30 0.78 7.81
CA ALA A 252 17.60 1.29 8.97
C ALA A 252 18.53 1.65 10.13
N LYS A 253 19.53 0.79 10.40
CA LYS A 253 20.51 1.01 11.47
C LYS A 253 21.27 2.35 11.34
N TYR A 254 21.55 2.79 10.11
CA TYR A 254 22.26 4.05 9.86
C TYR A 254 21.32 5.27 9.76
N HIS A 255 20.06 5.07 9.38
CA HIS A 255 19.14 6.16 9.03
C HIS A 255 17.91 6.28 9.93
N LYS A 256 17.81 5.50 11.01
CA LYS A 256 16.67 5.55 11.95
C LYS A 256 16.33 6.94 12.50
N ASP A 257 17.33 7.82 12.58
CA ASP A 257 17.18 9.20 13.07
C ASP A 257 16.95 10.23 11.94
N ALA A 258 16.66 9.77 10.72
CA ALA A 258 16.32 10.66 9.61
C ALA A 258 15.12 11.55 9.98
N ARG A 259 15.24 12.84 9.68
CA ARG A 259 14.22 13.83 10.07
C ARG A 259 12.93 13.67 9.25
N ALA A 260 13.08 13.34 7.98
CA ALA A 260 12.00 13.02 7.06
C ALA A 260 12.54 12.22 5.87
N ILE A 261 11.64 11.55 5.16
CA ILE A 261 11.94 10.76 3.98
C ILE A 261 11.30 11.41 2.75
N ILE A 262 12.02 11.41 1.64
CA ILE A 262 11.50 11.75 0.33
C ILE A 262 11.54 10.48 -0.52
N ILE A 263 10.44 10.12 -1.16
CA ILE A 263 10.38 8.96 -2.04
C ILE A 263 10.00 9.44 -3.43
N VAL A 264 10.80 9.06 -4.43
CA VAL A 264 10.62 9.52 -5.80
C VAL A 264 10.39 8.32 -6.71
N GLY A 265 9.27 8.36 -7.42
CA GLY A 265 8.91 7.37 -8.43
C GLY A 265 8.08 7.99 -9.55
N SER A 266 8.05 7.35 -10.71
CA SER A 266 7.33 7.81 -11.89
C SER A 266 6.37 6.73 -12.41
N GLY A 267 5.32 7.15 -13.11
CA GLY A 267 4.33 6.23 -13.67
C GLY A 267 3.74 5.32 -12.58
N ALA A 268 3.80 4.00 -12.78
CA ALA A 268 3.29 3.03 -11.82
C ALA A 268 4.02 3.13 -10.47
N ASN A 269 5.31 3.47 -10.52
CA ASN A 269 6.16 3.63 -9.35
C ASN A 269 5.89 4.90 -8.56
N PHE A 270 5.14 5.87 -9.10
CA PHE A 270 4.64 6.97 -8.26
C PHE A 270 3.59 6.45 -7.26
N GLY A 271 2.70 5.55 -7.69
CA GLY A 271 1.75 4.88 -6.78
C GLY A 271 2.45 4.01 -5.74
N THR A 272 3.51 3.29 -6.12
CA THR A 272 4.35 2.56 -5.16
C THR A 272 5.10 3.52 -4.22
N ALA A 273 5.56 4.68 -4.70
CA ALA A 273 6.20 5.68 -3.84
C ALA A 273 5.26 6.22 -2.76
N GLU A 274 4.00 6.52 -3.12
CA GLU A 274 2.96 6.94 -2.15
C GLU A 274 2.71 5.85 -1.11
N GLU A 275 2.63 4.57 -1.53
CA GLU A 275 2.48 3.45 -0.60
C GLU A 275 3.66 3.31 0.36
N ILE A 276 4.91 3.35 -0.15
CA ILE A 276 6.11 3.30 0.70
C ILE A 276 6.10 4.46 1.69
N GLY A 277 5.65 5.65 1.25
CA GLY A 277 5.53 6.81 2.11
C GLY A 277 4.57 6.57 3.27
N LEU A 278 3.40 6.01 2.96
CA LEU A 278 2.42 5.60 3.97
C LEU A 278 3.00 4.56 4.92
N LYS A 279 3.79 3.58 4.47
CA LYS A 279 4.44 2.59 5.35
C LYS A 279 5.42 3.25 6.34
N PHE A 280 6.19 4.25 5.92
CA PHE A 280 7.03 5.03 6.85
C PHE A 280 6.20 5.77 7.90
N GLU A 281 5.06 6.35 7.51
CA GLU A 281 4.19 7.06 8.43
C GLU A 281 3.47 6.13 9.41
N GLU A 282 2.97 4.98 8.94
CA GLU A 282 2.22 4.00 9.71
C GLU A 282 3.12 3.15 10.64
N MET A 283 4.24 2.65 10.12
CA MET A 283 5.11 1.70 10.84
C MET A 283 6.18 2.41 11.67
N ALA A 284 6.87 3.39 11.08
CA ALA A 284 8.04 4.04 11.68
C ALA A 284 7.76 5.44 12.24
N HIS A 285 6.58 6.00 11.95
CA HIS A 285 6.18 7.36 12.32
C HIS A 285 7.15 8.46 11.85
N VAL A 286 7.79 8.25 10.70
CA VAL A 286 8.70 9.24 10.10
C VAL A 286 7.93 10.05 9.06
N PRO A 287 7.92 11.38 9.15
CA PRO A 287 7.28 12.23 8.14
C PRO A 287 7.84 11.92 6.76
N THR A 288 6.97 11.59 5.81
CA THR A 288 7.40 11.14 4.50
C THR A 288 6.62 11.83 3.39
N ARG A 289 7.29 12.08 2.26
CA ARG A 289 6.63 12.67 1.10
C ARG A 289 7.01 11.91 -0.16
N ALA A 290 6.02 11.33 -0.81
CA ALA A 290 6.16 10.80 -2.15
C ALA A 290 6.02 11.91 -3.20
N MET A 291 6.74 11.77 -4.31
CA MET A 291 6.70 12.74 -5.40
C MET A 291 7.12 12.14 -6.74
N VAL A 292 6.57 12.70 -7.81
CA VAL A 292 7.13 12.52 -9.15
C VAL A 292 8.46 13.28 -9.28
N PRO A 293 9.39 12.85 -10.15
CA PRO A 293 10.73 13.44 -10.24
C PRO A 293 10.76 14.96 -10.47
N THR A 294 9.88 15.47 -11.32
CA THR A 294 9.82 16.90 -11.62
C THR A 294 9.33 17.74 -10.44
N ARG A 295 8.45 17.20 -9.59
CA ARG A 295 8.01 17.85 -8.35
C ARG A 295 9.15 17.93 -7.33
N HIS A 296 10.05 16.94 -7.33
CA HIS A 296 11.29 17.03 -6.55
C HIS A 296 12.14 18.21 -7.04
N ILE A 297 12.51 18.20 -8.31
CA ILE A 297 13.44 19.17 -8.89
C ILE A 297 12.91 20.61 -8.78
N HIS A 298 11.60 20.82 -8.97
CA HIS A 298 10.99 22.15 -8.97
C HIS A 298 10.40 22.60 -7.64
N GLY A 299 10.53 21.81 -6.56
CA GLY A 299 9.93 22.16 -5.27
C GLY A 299 10.72 21.65 -4.06
N ALA A 300 11.06 20.35 -4.04
CA ALA A 300 11.71 19.72 -2.89
C ALA A 300 13.25 19.73 -2.95
N LEU A 301 13.87 20.16 -4.06
CA LEU A 301 15.33 20.20 -4.18
C LEU A 301 16.00 21.04 -3.07
N GLY A 302 15.35 22.11 -2.62
CA GLY A 302 15.83 22.93 -1.50
C GLY A 302 15.70 22.25 -0.12
N LEU A 303 14.99 21.12 -0.02
CA LEU A 303 14.90 20.29 1.18
C LEU A 303 15.96 19.19 1.21
N THR A 304 16.64 18.92 0.10
CA THR A 304 17.68 17.89 0.04
C THR A 304 18.88 18.31 0.90
N ASP A 305 19.02 17.68 2.07
CA ASP A 305 20.11 17.91 3.03
C ASP A 305 20.56 16.60 3.70
N GLU A 306 21.60 16.66 4.54
CA GLU A 306 22.18 15.49 5.20
C GLU A 306 21.26 14.75 6.20
N LYS A 307 20.12 15.34 6.59
CA LYS A 307 19.13 14.78 7.51
C LYS A 307 17.86 14.26 6.82
N ILE A 308 17.73 14.51 5.52
CA ILE A 308 16.60 14.06 4.71
C ILE A 308 17.06 12.89 3.85
N LEU A 309 16.44 11.73 4.06
CA LEU A 309 16.74 10.53 3.28
C LEU A 309 15.94 10.52 1.99
N THR A 310 16.62 10.37 0.85
CA THR A 310 15.96 10.26 -0.45
C THR A 310 15.92 8.81 -0.91
N VAL A 311 14.76 8.31 -1.31
CA VAL A 311 14.57 6.97 -1.87
C VAL A 311 14.15 7.12 -3.33
N LEU A 312 14.89 6.55 -4.26
CA LEU A 312 14.59 6.54 -5.69
C LEU A 312 14.09 5.15 -6.10
N LEU A 313 12.94 5.10 -6.77
CA LEU A 313 12.45 3.92 -7.48
C LEU A 313 12.86 3.99 -8.95
N VAL A 314 13.72 3.07 -9.38
CA VAL A 314 14.39 3.15 -10.68
C VAL A 314 14.26 1.82 -11.44
N PRO A 315 13.08 1.52 -12.02
CA PRO A 315 12.97 0.42 -12.95
C PRO A 315 13.79 0.70 -14.21
N LEU A 316 14.22 -0.36 -14.91
CA LEU A 316 14.82 -0.22 -16.23
C LEU A 316 13.82 0.41 -17.20
N LYS A 317 14.29 1.21 -18.15
CA LYS A 317 13.47 1.87 -19.20
C LYS A 317 12.39 2.83 -18.68
N ASP A 318 12.52 3.35 -17.46
CA ASP A 318 11.64 4.43 -17.00
C ASP A 318 11.73 5.65 -17.94
N PRO A 319 10.63 6.13 -18.54
CA PRO A 319 10.64 7.36 -19.33
C PRO A 319 11.17 8.58 -18.57
N ALA A 320 11.10 8.56 -17.24
CA ALA A 320 11.57 9.62 -16.36
C ALA A 320 13.05 9.48 -15.92
N ILE A 321 13.80 8.51 -16.46
CA ILE A 321 15.18 8.21 -16.06
C ILE A 321 16.10 9.44 -16.06
N LYS A 322 15.88 10.39 -16.99
CA LYS A 322 16.64 11.65 -17.05
C LYS A 322 16.49 12.47 -15.77
N TRP A 323 15.26 12.63 -15.27
CA TRP A 323 15.01 13.42 -14.05
C TRP A 323 15.46 12.65 -12.80
N LEU A 324 15.27 11.33 -12.76
CA LEU A 324 15.82 10.50 -11.69
C LEU A 324 17.35 10.63 -11.60
N THR A 325 18.05 10.65 -12.74
CA THR A 325 19.50 10.91 -12.80
C THR A 325 19.86 12.28 -12.21
N GLN A 326 19.09 13.32 -12.53
CA GLN A 326 19.36 14.67 -11.99
C GLN A 326 19.16 14.75 -10.47
N ILE A 327 18.19 14.01 -9.93
CA ILE A 327 17.98 13.93 -8.48
C ILE A 327 19.14 13.18 -7.82
N ALA A 328 19.58 12.09 -8.45
CA ALA A 328 20.75 11.34 -8.00
C ALA A 328 22.03 12.19 -7.95
N ASP A 329 22.30 12.94 -9.02
CA ASP A 329 23.42 13.90 -9.04
C ASP A 329 23.30 14.91 -7.90
N ALA A 330 22.10 15.43 -7.66
CA ALA A 330 21.85 16.40 -6.60
C ALA A 330 22.09 15.81 -5.20
N THR A 331 21.66 14.58 -4.92
CA THR A 331 21.92 13.92 -3.63
C THR A 331 23.41 13.75 -3.40
N THR A 332 24.17 13.35 -4.43
CA THR A 332 25.63 13.22 -4.35
C THR A 332 26.31 14.57 -4.08
N ILE A 333 25.94 15.62 -4.82
CA ILE A 333 26.55 16.96 -4.68
C ILE A 333 26.26 17.56 -3.30
N LEU A 334 25.02 17.41 -2.81
CA LEU A 334 24.57 17.94 -1.53
C LEU A 334 24.92 17.04 -0.35
N LYS A 335 25.49 15.85 -0.61
CA LYS A 335 25.80 14.83 0.41
C LYS A 335 24.56 14.45 1.25
N SER A 336 23.41 14.42 0.59
CA SER A 336 22.16 13.94 1.17
C SER A 336 22.10 12.42 1.01
N PRO A 337 21.80 11.66 2.07
CA PRO A 337 21.78 10.21 1.99
C PRO A 337 20.71 9.72 1.02
N ALA A 338 21.08 8.76 0.18
CA ALA A 338 20.20 8.24 -0.87
C ALA A 338 20.17 6.71 -0.94
N ILE A 339 18.96 6.18 -1.08
CA ILE A 339 18.67 4.77 -1.37
C ILE A 339 18.10 4.66 -2.77
N CYS A 340 18.58 3.69 -3.53
CA CYS A 340 18.06 3.35 -4.85
C CYS A 340 17.52 1.94 -4.84
N ILE A 341 16.21 1.80 -5.03
CA ILE A 341 15.57 0.52 -5.34
C ILE A 341 15.54 0.46 -6.87
N ALA A 342 16.35 -0.42 -7.46
CA ALA A 342 16.61 -0.42 -8.90
C ALA A 342 16.54 -1.81 -9.51
N SER A 343 16.18 -1.87 -10.80
CA SER A 343 16.34 -3.09 -11.60
C SER A 343 17.80 -3.56 -11.56
N ASP A 344 18.04 -4.87 -11.57
CA ASP A 344 19.39 -5.44 -11.52
C ASP A 344 20.33 -4.93 -12.61
N SER A 345 19.75 -4.66 -13.76
CA SER A 345 20.39 -4.19 -14.99
C SER A 345 20.67 -2.68 -15.02
N GLU A 346 20.12 -1.88 -14.09
CA GLU A 346 20.42 -0.45 -14.00
C GLU A 346 21.77 -0.23 -13.32
N THR A 347 22.72 0.40 -14.00
CA THR A 347 24.04 0.71 -13.42
C THR A 347 24.28 2.20 -13.18
N LYS A 348 23.80 3.05 -14.09
CA LYS A 348 24.15 4.46 -14.17
C LYS A 348 23.73 5.25 -12.94
N ILE A 349 22.50 5.05 -12.47
CA ILE A 349 22.02 5.75 -11.27
C ILE A 349 22.61 5.08 -10.04
N THR A 350 22.71 3.75 -10.03
CA THR A 350 23.17 3.02 -8.85
C THR A 350 24.61 3.33 -8.44
N ASP A 351 25.48 3.73 -9.37
CA ASP A 351 26.86 4.15 -9.09
C ASP A 351 26.96 5.47 -8.27
N MET A 352 25.87 6.24 -8.20
CA MET A 352 25.81 7.52 -7.48
C MET A 352 25.17 7.42 -6.09
N MET A 353 24.71 6.23 -5.70
CA MET A 353 23.82 6.00 -4.56
C MET A 353 24.59 5.43 -3.37
N ASP A 354 24.25 5.87 -2.15
CA ASP A 354 24.85 5.33 -0.92
C ASP A 354 24.39 3.88 -0.68
N TYR A 355 23.12 3.60 -0.97
CA TYR A 355 22.54 2.27 -0.83
C TYR A 355 21.78 1.85 -2.07
N VAL A 356 22.00 0.61 -2.51
CA VAL A 356 21.26 0.02 -3.62
C VAL A 356 20.55 -1.24 -3.12
N VAL A 357 19.27 -1.38 -3.50
CA VAL A 357 18.48 -2.60 -3.39
C VAL A 357 18.11 -3.05 -4.80
N ARG A 358 18.49 -4.29 -5.12
CA ARG A 358 18.46 -4.87 -6.46
C ARG A 358 17.18 -5.68 -6.68
N ILE A 359 16.47 -5.40 -7.77
CA ILE A 359 15.18 -6.01 -8.12
C ILE A 359 15.30 -6.75 -9.47
N PRO A 360 15.00 -8.06 -9.53
CA PRO A 360 15.23 -8.90 -10.71
C PRO A 360 14.10 -8.80 -11.76
N ILE A 361 13.73 -7.58 -12.14
CA ILE A 361 12.76 -7.33 -13.20
C ILE A 361 13.00 -5.99 -13.90
N ASP A 362 12.86 -5.98 -15.22
CA ASP A 362 13.11 -4.81 -16.05
C ASP A 362 11.82 -4.09 -16.48
N ASP A 363 10.67 -4.76 -16.42
CA ASP A 363 9.40 -4.15 -16.79
C ASP A 363 8.97 -3.11 -15.74
N PRO A 364 8.77 -1.83 -16.10
CA PRO A 364 8.47 -0.79 -15.12
C PRO A 364 7.18 -0.97 -14.32
N ILE A 365 6.18 -1.67 -14.89
CA ILE A 365 4.89 -1.90 -14.24
C ILE A 365 5.02 -3.09 -13.30
N LEU A 366 5.58 -4.21 -13.76
CA LEU A 366 5.79 -5.40 -12.92
C LEU A 366 6.83 -5.15 -11.81
N PHE A 367 7.76 -4.22 -12.01
CA PHE A 367 8.71 -3.76 -11.00
C PHE A 367 8.02 -3.30 -9.70
N THR A 368 6.85 -2.67 -9.78
CA THR A 368 6.10 -2.22 -8.60
C THR A 368 5.80 -3.34 -7.60
N LEU A 369 5.57 -4.57 -8.09
CA LEU A 369 5.23 -5.73 -7.27
C LEU A 369 6.42 -6.31 -6.50
N LEU A 370 7.66 -6.02 -6.92
CA LEU A 370 8.87 -6.41 -6.21
C LEU A 370 9.49 -5.24 -5.44
N ALA A 371 9.41 -4.03 -5.96
CA ALA A 371 9.95 -2.83 -5.32
C ALA A 371 9.23 -2.46 -4.02
N ILE A 372 7.98 -2.89 -3.86
CA ILE A 372 7.26 -2.71 -2.59
C ILE A 372 7.87 -3.53 -1.45
N LEU A 373 8.59 -4.63 -1.73
CA LEU A 373 9.20 -5.47 -0.70
C LEU A 373 10.23 -4.69 0.16
N PRO A 374 11.29 -4.06 -0.39
CA PRO A 374 12.12 -3.16 0.39
C PRO A 374 11.34 -1.94 0.90
N GLY A 375 10.35 -1.50 0.14
CA GLY A 375 9.43 -0.43 0.51
C GLY A 375 8.66 -0.68 1.82
N GLN A 376 8.45 -1.93 2.20
CA GLN A 376 7.83 -2.33 3.47
C GLN A 376 8.89 -2.68 4.53
N LEU A 377 9.97 -3.38 4.14
CA LEU A 377 11.01 -3.82 5.06
C LEU A 377 11.84 -2.66 5.63
N ILE A 378 12.13 -1.62 4.84
CA ILE A 378 12.89 -0.47 5.33
C ILE A 378 12.11 0.28 6.43
N PRO A 379 10.85 0.73 6.23
CA PRO A 379 10.04 1.30 7.32
C PRO A 379 9.91 0.39 8.53
N TYR A 380 9.72 -0.91 8.29
CA TYR A 380 9.64 -1.90 9.37
C TYR A 380 10.91 -1.89 10.24
N PHE A 381 12.09 -1.98 9.63
CA PHE A 381 13.34 -1.99 10.38
C PHE A 381 13.68 -0.62 10.98
N PHE A 382 13.22 0.50 10.39
CA PHE A 382 13.30 1.81 11.04
C PHE A 382 12.57 1.81 12.38
N ALA A 383 11.37 1.20 12.44
CA ALA A 383 10.60 1.08 13.67
C ALA A 383 11.32 0.20 14.71
N VAL A 384 11.90 -0.93 14.27
CA VAL A 384 12.67 -1.85 15.13
C VAL A 384 13.89 -1.13 15.74
N GLU A 385 14.66 -0.42 14.92
CA GLU A 385 15.90 0.23 15.35
C GLU A 385 15.67 1.48 16.24
N GLN A 386 14.48 2.09 16.18
CA GLN A 386 14.10 3.19 17.09
C GLN A 386 13.80 2.70 18.52
N GLU A 387 13.62 1.40 18.74
CA GLU A 387 13.39 0.70 20.03
C GLU A 387 12.10 1.08 20.80
N ASN A 388 11.53 2.26 20.56
CA ASN A 388 10.37 2.80 21.28
C ASN A 388 9.07 2.76 20.46
N ILE A 389 9.07 2.09 19.31
CA ILE A 389 7.94 1.96 18.40
C ILE A 389 7.59 0.50 18.21
N ASN A 390 6.29 0.20 18.26
CA ASN A 390 5.75 -1.08 17.81
C ASN A 390 5.10 -0.88 16.42
N PRO A 391 5.68 -1.44 15.34
CA PRO A 391 5.19 -1.25 13.98
C PRO A 391 3.81 -1.87 13.73
N ASP A 392 3.41 -2.90 14.48
CA ASP A 392 2.10 -3.55 14.30
C ASP A 392 0.93 -2.65 14.73
N CYS A 393 1.18 -1.62 15.55
CA CYS A 393 0.12 -1.03 16.35
C CYS A 393 -0.30 0.39 15.95
N GLN A 394 0.44 1.09 15.08
CA GLN A 394 0.21 2.52 14.79
C GLN A 394 -0.03 3.36 16.07
N ARG A 395 0.83 3.13 17.08
CA ARG A 395 0.76 3.68 18.45
C ARG A 395 -0.48 3.32 19.28
N SER A 396 -1.39 2.47 18.81
CA SER A 396 -2.57 2.07 19.56
C SER A 396 -2.25 1.26 20.84
N ASN A 397 -0.99 0.85 21.02
CA ASN A 397 -0.43 0.34 22.27
C ASN A 397 -0.16 1.42 23.34
N ILE A 398 -0.19 2.71 22.96
CA ILE A 398 0.01 3.84 23.87
C ILE A 398 -1.36 4.36 24.34
N PRO A 399 -1.65 4.48 25.65
CA PRO A 399 -2.98 4.79 26.16
C PRO A 399 -3.66 6.04 25.57
N LYS A 400 -2.90 7.13 25.38
CA LYS A 400 -3.45 8.37 24.79
C LYS A 400 -3.86 8.19 23.33
N HIS A 401 -3.11 7.40 22.57
CA HIS A 401 -3.41 7.10 21.17
C HIS A 401 -4.57 6.10 21.09
N ALA A 402 -4.59 5.06 21.93
CA ALA A 402 -5.69 4.11 22.03
C ALA A 402 -7.04 4.78 22.30
N LYS A 403 -7.07 5.83 23.15
CA LYS A 403 -8.27 6.63 23.40
C LYS A 403 -8.78 7.34 22.14
N ILE A 404 -7.89 7.84 21.29
CA ILE A 404 -8.25 8.47 20.03
C ILE A 404 -8.72 7.44 19.01
N TRP A 405 -8.01 6.31 18.87
CA TRP A 405 -8.44 5.19 18.03
C TRP A 405 -9.86 4.73 18.35
N ASN A 406 -10.17 4.46 19.64
CA ASN A 406 -11.53 4.07 20.04
C ASN A 406 -12.59 5.15 19.79
N LYS A 407 -12.21 6.43 19.80
CA LYS A 407 -13.13 7.55 19.58
C LYS A 407 -13.45 7.74 18.10
N LEU A 408 -12.44 7.61 17.22
CA LEU A 408 -12.58 7.78 15.78
C LEU A 408 -13.07 6.51 15.09
N PHE A 409 -12.63 5.35 15.57
CA PHE A 409 -12.91 4.03 15.02
C PHE A 409 -13.45 3.10 16.13
N PRO A 410 -14.67 3.33 16.63
CA PRO A 410 -15.28 2.43 17.61
C PRO A 410 -15.38 1.00 17.06
N PRO A 411 -15.28 -0.05 17.90
CA PRO A 411 -15.35 -1.43 17.45
C PRO A 411 -16.58 -1.71 16.58
N GLY A 412 -16.35 -2.29 15.40
CA GLY A 412 -17.39 -2.61 14.41
C GLY A 412 -17.82 -1.45 13.49
N SER A 413 -17.12 -0.31 13.52
CA SER A 413 -17.44 0.85 12.66
C SER A 413 -16.56 1.00 11.41
N HIS A 414 -15.42 0.31 11.36
CA HIS A 414 -14.44 0.40 10.28
C HIS A 414 -13.72 -0.94 10.10
#